data_AF-A0A7R9VYZ0-F1
#
_entry.id   AF-A0A7R9VYZ0-F1
#
_cell.length_a   1.000
_cell.length_b   1.000
_cell.length_c   1.000
_cell.angle_alpha   90.00
_cell.angle_beta   90.00
_cell.angle_gamma   90.00
#
_symmetry.space_group_name_H-M   'P 1'
#
loop_
_entity.id
_entity.type
_entity.pdbx_description
1 polymer ?
#
loop_
_entity_poly.entity_id
_entity_poly.type
_entity_poly.pdbx_seq_one_letter_code
_entity_poly.pdbx_strand_id
1 'polypeptide(L)'
;SDRHTQSLILYIESINKSAREFISAARSFSREKPIIAFKSGHFAPGPPSSNICLTQSGAMVTSELVYKAAFKRAGVVQVLGMEDMFHCAELLSKKRATVLGKRVGVITNTAGAAVVAANSLLSRKGEVA
;
A
#
# COMPACT_ATOMS: atom_id res chain seq x y z
N SER A 1 20.73 -10.57 0.97
CA SER A 1 19.88 -9.61 1.70
C SER A 1 20.67 -8.94 2.80
N ASP A 2 20.64 -7.60 2.89
CA ASP A 2 21.27 -6.85 3.99
C ASP A 2 20.48 -7.07 5.30
N ARG A 3 21.20 -7.28 6.41
CA ARG A 3 20.62 -7.51 7.74
C ARG A 3 20.16 -6.22 8.42
N HIS A 4 20.73 -5.07 8.07
CA HIS A 4 20.37 -3.79 8.68
C HIS A 4 19.08 -3.21 8.09
N THR A 5 18.81 -3.45 6.80
CA THR A 5 17.56 -3.07 6.14
C THR A 5 16.41 -3.97 6.58
N GLN A 6 15.37 -3.45 7.23
CA GLN A 6 14.23 -4.24 7.73
C GLN A 6 12.96 -4.12 6.87
N SER A 7 12.89 -3.10 6.02
CA SER A 7 11.75 -2.82 5.14
C SER A 7 12.17 -1.90 3.99
N LEU A 8 11.37 -1.83 2.93
CA LEU A 8 11.57 -0.90 1.82
C LEU A 8 10.34 -0.01 1.62
N ILE A 9 10.59 1.25 1.30
CA ILE A 9 9.57 2.19 0.84
C ILE A 9 10.03 2.73 -0.51
N LEU A 10 9.17 2.61 -1.51
CA LEU A 10 9.48 2.93 -2.90
C LEU A 10 8.56 4.04 -3.38
N TYR A 11 9.14 5.15 -3.85
CA TYR A 11 8.48 6.08 -4.74
C TYR A 11 8.76 5.64 -6.18
N ILE A 12 7.71 5.36 -6.95
CA ILE A 12 7.83 4.81 -8.30
C ILE A 12 7.13 5.75 -9.27
N GLU A 13 7.78 6.12 -10.37
CA GLU A 13 7.13 6.89 -11.45
C GLU A 13 6.77 6.00 -12.63
N SER A 14 7.67 5.10 -13.03
CA SER A 14 7.43 4.10 -14.06
C SER A 14 8.43 2.95 -13.95
N ILE A 15 8.04 1.77 -14.42
CA ILE A 15 8.91 0.58 -14.52
C ILE A 15 8.92 0.16 -15.99
N ASN A 16 9.93 0.57 -16.75
CA ASN A 16 9.90 0.46 -18.21
C ASN A 16 10.62 -0.79 -18.75
N LYS A 17 11.87 -1.03 -18.34
CA LYS A 17 12.73 -2.07 -18.96
C LYS A 17 12.88 -3.34 -18.12
N SER A 18 12.90 -3.22 -16.79
CA SER A 18 13.21 -4.33 -15.87
C SER A 18 12.00 -4.82 -15.07
N ALA A 19 10.79 -4.81 -15.66
CA ALA A 19 9.57 -5.16 -14.92
C ALA A 19 9.57 -6.59 -14.36
N ARG A 20 10.08 -7.56 -15.14
CA ARG A 20 10.18 -8.96 -14.68
C ARG A 20 11.18 -9.12 -13.54
N GLU A 21 12.34 -8.48 -13.67
CA GLU A 21 13.40 -8.49 -12.65
C GLU A 21 12.92 -7.80 -11.37
N PHE A 22 12.26 -6.65 -11.49
CA PHE A 22 11.64 -5.94 -10.37
C PHE A 22 10.65 -6.84 -9.63
N ILE A 23 9.71 -7.48 -10.34
CA ILE A 23 8.73 -8.36 -9.70
C ILE A 23 9.42 -9.54 -9.02
N SER A 24 10.43 -10.14 -9.65
CA SER A 24 11.18 -11.26 -9.08
C SER A 24 11.93 -10.86 -7.80
N ALA A 25 12.65 -9.74 -7.84
CA ALA A 25 13.39 -9.21 -6.70
C ALA A 25 12.46 -8.77 -5.57
N ALA A 26 11.41 -8.02 -5.88
CA ALA A 26 10.40 -7.58 -4.92
C ALA A 26 9.71 -8.78 -4.26
N ARG A 27 9.38 -9.83 -5.03
CA ARG A 27 8.80 -11.06 -4.50
C ARG A 27 9.75 -11.84 -3.60
N SER A 28 11.04 -11.83 -3.89
CA SER A 28 12.04 -12.48 -3.04
C SER A 28 12.15 -11.76 -1.70
N PHE A 29 12.24 -10.43 -1.73
CA PHE A 29 12.37 -9.60 -0.53
C PHE A 29 11.10 -9.58 0.33
N SER A 30 9.91 -9.50 -0.30
CA SER A 30 8.62 -9.42 0.40
C SER A 30 8.26 -10.65 1.23
N ARG A 31 8.94 -11.78 1.02
CA ARG A 31 8.78 -12.98 1.85
C ARG A 31 9.29 -12.78 3.28
N GLU A 32 10.34 -11.98 3.45
CA GLU A 32 10.97 -11.75 4.74
C GLU A 32 10.64 -10.36 5.30
N LYS A 33 10.53 -9.35 4.41
CA LYS A 33 10.51 -7.95 4.80
C LYS A 33 9.48 -7.18 3.98
N PRO A 34 8.64 -6.34 4.61
CA PRO A 34 7.60 -5.63 3.88
C PRO A 34 8.17 -4.61 2.90
N ILE A 35 7.49 -4.48 1.76
CA ILE A 35 7.74 -3.44 0.75
C ILE A 35 6.47 -2.60 0.62
N ILE A 36 6.61 -1.31 0.83
CA ILE A 36 5.57 -0.32 0.58
C ILE A 36 5.93 0.42 -0.71
N ALA A 37 4.96 0.62 -1.61
CA ALA A 37 5.16 1.38 -2.82
C ALA A 37 4.10 2.48 -2.96
N PHE A 38 4.55 3.71 -3.17
CA PHE A 38 3.74 4.80 -3.68
C PHE A 38 4.12 4.99 -5.14
N LYS A 39 3.14 4.94 -6.04
CA LYS A 39 3.37 5.19 -7.46
C LYS A 39 2.69 6.48 -7.89
N SER A 40 3.47 7.40 -8.46
CA SER A 40 3.00 8.71 -8.88
C SER A 40 2.09 8.60 -10.11
N GLY A 41 1.15 9.52 -10.27
CA GLY A 41 0.19 9.53 -11.39
C GLY A 41 -0.96 8.53 -11.27
N HIS A 42 -1.21 7.98 -10.07
CA HIS A 42 -2.41 7.20 -9.76
C HIS A 42 -3.61 8.09 -9.49
N PHE A 43 -3.99 8.93 -10.44
CA PHE A 43 -5.34 9.48 -10.45
C PHE A 43 -6.18 8.57 -11.35
N ALA A 44 -6.77 7.54 -10.73
CA ALA A 44 -7.99 6.95 -11.26
C ALA A 44 -9.14 7.90 -10.86
N PRO A 45 -10.05 8.25 -11.77
CA PRO A 45 -11.10 9.20 -11.47
C PRO A 45 -11.94 8.65 -10.32
N GLY A 46 -12.19 9.50 -9.32
CA GLY A 46 -13.24 9.28 -8.34
C GLY A 46 -14.62 9.34 -9.01
N PRO A 47 -15.73 9.49 -8.25
CA PRO A 47 -17.05 9.70 -8.83
C PRO A 47 -17.01 10.80 -9.91
N PRO A 48 -17.93 10.78 -10.90
CA PRO A 48 -17.85 11.50 -12.20
C PRO A 48 -17.81 13.04 -12.14
N SER A 49 -17.40 13.63 -11.02
CA SER A 49 -17.24 15.06 -10.79
C SER A 49 -15.80 15.57 -10.87
N SER A 50 -14.77 14.72 -10.92
CA SER A 50 -13.37 15.18 -11.06
C SER A 50 -12.93 15.18 -12.53
N ASN A 51 -13.31 16.26 -13.24
CA ASN A 51 -12.90 16.60 -14.60
C ASN A 51 -11.41 16.99 -14.70
N ILE A 52 -10.48 16.13 -14.29
CA ILE A 52 -9.04 16.38 -14.49
C ILE A 52 -8.42 15.20 -15.24
N CYS A 53 -8.13 15.48 -16.52
CA CYS A 53 -7.40 14.68 -17.50
C CYS A 53 -8.19 13.65 -18.34
N LEU A 54 -9.13 14.17 -19.15
CA LEU A 54 -9.86 13.42 -20.19
C LEU A 54 -9.12 13.30 -21.55
N THR A 55 -7.81 13.57 -21.64
CA THR A 55 -7.16 13.69 -22.96
C THR A 55 -6.28 12.50 -23.39
N GLN A 56 -6.07 11.48 -22.54
CA GLN A 56 -5.20 10.32 -22.87
C GLN A 56 -5.61 9.00 -22.17
N SER A 57 -6.91 8.81 -21.91
CA SER A 57 -7.38 8.05 -20.72
C SER A 57 -7.57 6.51 -20.87
N GLY A 58 -7.43 5.90 -22.06
CA GLY A 58 -7.63 4.45 -22.21
C GLY A 58 -6.46 3.57 -21.75
N ALA A 59 -5.23 4.01 -22.04
CA ALA A 59 -4.01 3.25 -21.70
C ALA A 59 -3.59 3.44 -20.22
N MET A 60 -3.90 4.59 -19.61
CA MET A 60 -3.56 4.89 -18.21
C MET A 60 -4.34 4.03 -17.21
N VAL A 61 -5.64 3.85 -17.41
CA VAL A 61 -6.49 3.01 -16.53
C VAL A 61 -6.05 1.54 -16.60
N THR A 62 -5.73 1.05 -17.80
CA THR A 62 -5.20 -0.30 -18.01
C THR A 62 -3.84 -0.48 -17.30
N SER A 63 -2.98 0.53 -17.33
CA SER A 63 -1.67 0.51 -16.68
C SER A 63 -1.79 0.43 -15.15
N GLU A 64 -2.71 1.18 -14.53
CA GLU A 64 -2.92 1.14 -13.07
C GLU A 64 -3.30 -0.25 -12.58
N LEU A 65 -4.27 -0.91 -13.25
CA LEU A 65 -4.69 -2.27 -12.89
C LEU A 65 -3.53 -3.27 -13.03
N VAL A 66 -2.68 -3.10 -14.04
CA VAL A 66 -1.48 -3.92 -14.23
C VAL A 66 -0.47 -3.70 -13.10
N TYR A 67 -0.19 -2.45 -12.70
CA TYR A 67 0.68 -2.16 -11.55
C TYR A 67 0.12 -2.76 -10.26
N LYS A 68 -1.17 -2.57 -9.99
CA LYS A 68 -1.83 -3.11 -8.80
C LYS A 68 -1.78 -4.63 -8.75
N ALA A 69 -2.05 -5.30 -9.88
CA ALA A 69 -1.95 -6.75 -9.99
C ALA A 69 -0.50 -7.24 -9.83
N ALA A 70 0.48 -6.53 -10.42
CA ALA A 70 1.89 -6.85 -10.32
C ALA A 70 2.41 -6.71 -8.88
N PHE A 71 2.08 -5.61 -8.20
CA PHE A 71 2.43 -5.38 -6.80
C PHE A 71 1.79 -6.43 -5.90
N LYS A 72 0.51 -6.72 -6.07
CA LYS A 72 -0.17 -7.79 -5.32
C LYS A 72 0.52 -9.14 -5.52
N ARG A 73 0.92 -9.48 -6.75
CA ARG A 73 1.64 -10.72 -7.07
C ARG A 73 3.06 -10.75 -6.49
N ALA A 74 3.70 -9.59 -6.36
CA ALA A 74 5.03 -9.43 -5.79
C ALA A 74 5.02 -9.32 -4.25
N GLY A 75 3.86 -9.24 -3.59
CA GLY A 75 3.77 -9.00 -2.15
C GLY A 75 4.13 -7.56 -1.75
N VAL A 76 4.01 -6.61 -2.69
CA VAL A 76 4.22 -5.18 -2.45
C VAL A 76 2.88 -4.55 -2.06
N VAL A 77 2.86 -3.80 -0.96
CA VAL A 77 1.69 -3.04 -0.53
C VAL A 77 1.72 -1.66 -1.19
N GLN A 78 0.72 -1.40 -2.02
CA GLN A 78 0.57 -0.11 -2.69
C GLN A 78 -0.20 0.87 -1.78
N VAL A 79 0.35 2.06 -1.58
CA VAL A 79 -0.33 3.19 -0.93
C VAL A 79 -0.73 4.22 -1.97
N LEU A 80 -1.85 4.92 -1.72
CA LEU A 80 -2.46 5.84 -2.68
C LEU A 80 -2.11 7.31 -2.40
N GLY A 81 -1.67 7.63 -1.18
CA GLY A 81 -1.25 8.97 -0.78
C GLY A 81 0.16 8.97 -0.19
N MET A 82 0.84 10.11 -0.29
CA MET A 82 2.13 10.31 0.39
C MET A 82 1.99 10.28 1.92
N GLU A 83 0.87 10.76 2.45
CA GLU A 83 0.57 10.70 3.89
C GLU A 83 0.55 9.25 4.39
N ASP A 84 -0.15 8.36 3.69
CA ASP A 84 -0.15 6.91 3.99
C ASP A 84 1.25 6.31 3.95
N MET A 85 2.11 6.77 3.02
CA MET A 85 3.49 6.33 2.93
C MET A 85 4.28 6.70 4.19
N PHE A 86 4.12 7.92 4.71
CA PHE A 86 4.75 8.36 5.95
C PHE A 86 4.21 7.62 7.17
N HIS A 87 2.89 7.39 7.25
CA HIS A 87 2.29 6.55 8.30
C HIS A 87 2.88 5.13 8.27
N CYS A 88 3.01 4.52 7.10
CA CYS A 88 3.69 3.22 6.96
C CYS A 88 5.16 3.28 7.40
N ALA A 89 5.90 4.34 7.05
CA ALA A 89 7.29 4.52 7.46
C ALA A 89 7.44 4.57 8.98
N GLU A 90 6.57 5.32 9.65
CA GLU A 90 6.54 5.41 11.10
C GLU A 90 6.23 4.04 11.74
N LEU A 91 5.24 3.31 11.21
CA LEU A 91 4.89 1.98 11.70
C LEU A 91 6.04 0.97 11.54
N LEU A 92 6.72 0.99 10.40
CA LEU A 92 7.86 0.12 10.11
C LEU A 92 9.08 0.44 10.97
N SER A 93 9.33 1.73 11.25
CA SER A 93 10.42 2.19 12.11
C SER A 93 10.29 1.69 13.55
N LYS A 94 9.06 1.62 14.08
CA LYS A 94 8.78 1.22 15.46
C LYS A 94 9.04 -0.26 15.76
N LYS A 95 9.47 -1.07 14.76
CA LYS A 95 9.69 -2.54 14.87
C LYS A 95 8.53 -3.27 15.57
N ARG A 96 7.32 -2.70 15.55
CA ARG A 96 6.16 -3.32 16.16
C ARG A 96 5.76 -4.50 15.29
N ALA A 97 5.55 -5.63 15.96
CA ALA A 97 5.32 -6.94 15.38
C ALA A 97 4.45 -6.85 14.12
N THR A 98 4.85 -7.59 13.08
CA THR A 98 3.96 -7.96 11.99
C THR A 98 2.65 -8.42 12.63
N VAL A 99 1.56 -7.70 12.38
CA VAL A 99 0.24 -8.08 12.91
C VAL A 99 -0.11 -9.41 12.26
N LEU A 100 0.03 -10.49 13.02
CA LEU A 100 -0.25 -11.84 12.56
C LEU A 100 -1.77 -12.05 12.62
N GLY A 101 -2.44 -11.80 11.50
CA GLY A 101 -3.86 -12.11 11.31
C GLY A 101 -4.76 -10.89 11.22
N LYS A 102 -6.06 -11.14 11.22
CA LYS A 102 -7.09 -10.13 10.99
C LYS A 102 -7.67 -9.53 12.27
N ARG A 103 -7.46 -10.20 13.42
CA ARG A 103 -8.04 -9.81 14.71
C ARG A 103 -7.22 -8.72 15.38
N VAL A 104 -7.81 -7.55 15.59
CA VAL A 104 -7.17 -6.39 16.21
C VAL A 104 -8.06 -5.89 17.35
N GLY A 105 -7.49 -5.79 18.56
CA GLY A 105 -8.13 -5.17 19.71
C GLY A 105 -7.94 -3.64 19.69
N VAL A 106 -9.00 -2.89 19.97
CA VAL A 106 -8.98 -1.43 20.06
C VAL A 106 -9.10 -1.03 21.53
N ILE A 107 -8.07 -0.38 22.07
CA ILE A 107 -8.07 0.17 23.43
C ILE A 107 -8.00 1.69 23.32
N THR A 108 -8.99 2.38 23.89
CA THR A 108 -9.07 3.83 23.90
C THR A 108 -9.86 4.30 25.12
N ASN A 109 -9.59 5.52 25.58
CA ASN A 109 -10.30 6.17 26.66
C ASN A 109 -11.64 6.79 26.23
N THR A 110 -11.93 6.84 24.93
CA THR A 110 -13.12 7.51 24.39
C THR A 110 -13.89 6.61 23.42
N ALA A 111 -15.20 6.47 23.63
CA ALA A 111 -16.07 5.66 22.78
C ALA A 111 -16.07 6.11 21.31
N GLY A 112 -16.05 7.42 21.03
CA GLY A 112 -16.01 7.96 19.66
C GLY A 112 -14.79 7.49 18.85
N ALA A 113 -13.61 7.52 19.47
CA ALA A 113 -12.38 7.00 18.84
C ALA A 113 -12.45 5.48 18.62
N ALA A 114 -13.10 4.74 19.52
CA ALA A 114 -13.29 3.29 19.38
C ALA A 114 -14.12 2.97 18.13
N VAL A 115 -15.22 3.69 17.92
CA VAL A 115 -16.10 3.51 16.76
C VAL A 115 -15.38 3.84 15.45
N VAL A 116 -14.63 4.96 15.41
CA VAL A 116 -13.86 5.33 14.21
C VAL A 116 -12.80 4.28 13.88
N ALA A 117 -12.07 3.79 14.89
CA ALA A 117 -11.06 2.77 14.71
C ALA A 117 -11.67 1.43 14.26
N ALA A 118 -12.75 0.97 14.89
CA ALA A 118 -13.45 -0.26 14.53
C ALA A 118 -14.02 -0.20 13.11
N ASN A 119 -14.65 0.92 12.71
CA ASN A 119 -15.15 1.11 11.35
C ASN A 119 -14.00 1.10 10.32
N SER A 120 -12.88 1.75 10.65
CA SER A 120 -11.69 1.74 9.80
C SER A 120 -11.10 0.33 9.64
N LEU A 121 -11.13 -0.48 10.70
CA LEU A 121 -10.68 -1.87 10.66
C LEU A 121 -11.61 -2.75 9.80
N LEU A 122 -12.92 -2.64 10.01
CA LEU A 122 -13.95 -3.39 9.27
C LEU A 122 -13.92 -3.06 7.77
N SER A 123 -13.80 -1.79 7.40
CA SER A 123 -13.70 -1.37 5.98
C SER A 123 -12.47 -1.94 5.27
N ARG A 124 -11.41 -2.28 6.03
CA ARG A 124 -10.18 -2.92 5.56
C ARG A 124 -10.20 -4.44 5.70
N LYS A 125 -11.36 -5.04 6.01
CA LYS A 125 -11.58 -6.49 6.20
C LYS A 125 -10.82 -7.07 7.40
N GLY A 126 -10.51 -6.25 8.39
CA GLY A 126 -10.07 -6.70 9.71
C GLY A 126 -11.25 -7.13 10.57
N GLU A 127 -10.96 -7.80 11.67
CA GLU A 127 -11.90 -8.33 12.65
C GLU A 127 -11.59 -7.69 14.00
N VAL A 128 -12.60 -7.18 14.70
CA VAL A 128 -12.42 -6.69 16.07
C VAL A 128 -12.28 -7.90 17.00
N ALA A 129 -11.21 -7.92 17.80
CA ALA A 129 -10.92 -9.00 18.75
C ALA A 129 -11.77 -8.94 20.01
#